data_AF-A0A4U0VGH7-F1
#
_entry.id   AF-A0A4U0VGH7-F1
#
_cell.length_a   1.000
_cell.length_b   1.000
_cell.length_c   1.000
_cell.angle_alpha   90.00
_cell.angle_beta   90.00
_cell.angle_gamma   90.00
#
_symmetry.space_group_name_H-M   'P 1'
#
loop_
_entity.id
_entity.type
_entity.pdbx_description
1 polymer ?
#
loop_
_entity_poly.entity_id
_entity_poly.type
_entity_poly.pdbx_seq_one_letter_code
_entity_poly.pdbx_strand_id
1 'polypeptide(L)'
;MNTSNSDPAQNDSTNATDQIHDAAELAMKVSSNPEYWYNTFTEIHRQNEEYKASLARQAEELNHVERSYEIQCAIVAELRTQLEFERNRKSSSGRSNDKIQVDEFHGDRNKYTEFIANVRLKVANEPDTDVTYIMSRLKGSAFHQVLPHIKDGVSSITSVEALISILDSAYADPQKRVNAT
;
A
#
# COMPACT_ATOMS: atom_id res chain seq x y z
N MET A 1 -24.82 -19.95 -39.37
CA MET A 1 -23.66 -19.43 -40.12
C MET A 1 -22.60 -20.51 -40.11
N ASN A 2 -22.43 -21.18 -41.26
CA ASN A 2 -21.49 -22.26 -41.49
C ASN A 2 -20.22 -21.65 -42.07
N THR A 3 -19.06 -21.90 -41.47
CA THR A 3 -17.76 -21.65 -42.12
C THR A 3 -17.09 -23.00 -42.33
N SER A 4 -17.06 -23.41 -43.60
CA SER A 4 -16.40 -24.60 -44.10
C SER A 4 -14.89 -24.57 -43.84
N ASN A 5 -14.38 -25.72 -43.41
CA ASN A 5 -12.98 -26.13 -43.51
C ASN A 5 -12.42 -25.87 -44.92
N SER A 6 -11.19 -25.39 -44.99
CA SER A 6 -10.34 -25.47 -46.18
C SER A 6 -9.02 -26.11 -45.75
N ASP A 7 -8.78 -27.33 -46.24
CA ASP A 7 -7.53 -28.08 -46.09
C ASP A 7 -6.36 -27.35 -46.79
N PRO A 8 -5.16 -27.31 -46.19
CA PRO A 8 -3.94 -26.91 -46.90
C PRO A 8 -3.12 -28.16 -47.22
N ALA A 9 -3.44 -28.83 -48.32
CA ALA A 9 -2.61 -29.89 -48.86
C ALA A 9 -2.59 -29.80 -50.37
N GLN A 10 -1.76 -28.89 -50.91
CA GLN A 10 -1.11 -29.00 -52.22
C GLN A 10 -0.33 -27.73 -52.55
N ASN A 11 0.97 -27.69 -52.23
CA ASN A 11 2.00 -26.99 -53.03
C ASN A 11 3.42 -27.34 -52.55
N ASP A 12 3.98 -28.48 -52.93
CA ASP A 12 5.33 -28.89 -52.47
C ASP A 12 6.08 -29.75 -53.51
N SER A 13 6.13 -29.33 -54.77
CA SER A 13 6.91 -30.06 -55.80
C SER A 13 7.68 -29.21 -56.82
N THR A 14 7.72 -27.89 -56.67
CA THR A 14 8.57 -27.01 -57.51
C THR A 14 9.86 -26.57 -56.81
N ASN A 15 10.08 -26.94 -55.55
CA ASN A 15 11.16 -26.36 -54.73
C ASN A 15 12.48 -27.21 -54.72
N ALA A 16 12.42 -28.50 -55.08
CA ALA A 16 13.57 -29.39 -54.91
C ALA A 16 14.63 -29.22 -56.02
N THR A 17 14.22 -28.99 -57.27
CA THR A 17 15.14 -28.90 -58.41
C THR A 17 15.93 -27.59 -58.40
N ASP A 18 15.30 -26.49 -58.00
CA ASP A 18 15.93 -25.17 -57.87
C ASP A 18 16.94 -25.16 -56.70
N GLN A 19 16.60 -25.79 -55.57
CA GLN A 19 17.53 -25.94 -54.43
C GLN A 19 18.78 -26.77 -54.78
N ILE A 20 18.65 -27.78 -55.64
CA ILE A 20 19.79 -28.60 -56.08
C ILE A 20 20.71 -27.82 -57.02
N HIS A 21 20.14 -26.97 -57.90
CA HIS A 21 20.91 -26.11 -58.79
C HIS A 21 21.71 -25.06 -58.00
N ASP A 22 21.07 -24.43 -57.02
CA ASP A 22 21.70 -23.44 -56.13
C ASP A 22 22.84 -24.05 -55.30
N ALA A 23 22.65 -25.28 -54.80
CA ALA A 23 23.67 -25.99 -54.03
C ALA A 23 24.91 -26.34 -54.87
N ALA A 24 24.70 -26.79 -56.11
CA ALA A 24 25.79 -27.10 -57.04
C ALA A 24 26.57 -25.85 -57.45
N GLU A 25 25.87 -24.75 -57.72
CA GLU A 25 26.49 -23.45 -58.03
C GLU A 25 27.31 -22.93 -56.84
N LEU A 26 26.79 -23.04 -55.62
CA LEU A 26 27.50 -22.67 -54.41
C LEU A 26 28.77 -23.50 -54.22
N ALA A 27 28.69 -24.82 -54.42
CA ALA A 27 29.86 -25.71 -54.32
C ALA A 27 30.97 -25.34 -55.32
N MET A 28 30.60 -24.93 -56.54
CA MET A 28 31.56 -24.42 -57.53
C MET A 28 32.17 -23.07 -57.10
N LYS A 29 31.37 -22.15 -56.55
CA LYS A 29 31.87 -20.87 -56.04
C LYS A 29 32.81 -21.04 -54.84
N VAL A 30 32.49 -21.96 -53.94
CA VAL A 30 33.32 -22.28 -52.76
C VAL A 30 34.65 -22.90 -53.17
N SER A 31 34.65 -23.84 -54.13
CA SER A 31 35.89 -24.45 -54.61
C SER A 31 36.77 -23.49 -55.42
N SER A 32 36.17 -22.48 -56.08
CA SER A 32 36.91 -21.47 -56.84
C SER A 32 37.65 -20.44 -55.96
N ASN A 33 37.19 -20.20 -54.72
CA ASN A 33 37.86 -19.30 -53.77
C ASN A 33 37.60 -19.73 -52.31
N PRO A 34 38.25 -20.80 -51.83
CA PRO A 34 37.93 -21.40 -50.54
C PRO A 34 38.24 -20.49 -49.35
N GLU A 35 39.25 -19.63 -49.44
CA GLU A 35 39.66 -18.73 -48.36
C GLU A 35 38.64 -17.61 -48.14
N TYR A 36 38.12 -17.02 -49.22
CA TYR A 36 37.04 -16.02 -49.13
C TYR A 36 35.80 -16.61 -48.45
N TRP A 37 35.39 -17.81 -48.85
CA TRP A 37 34.21 -18.47 -48.29
C TRP A 37 34.42 -18.91 -46.85
N TYR A 38 35.59 -19.44 -46.51
CA TYR A 38 35.95 -19.76 -45.13
C TYR A 38 35.81 -18.52 -44.23
N ASN A 39 36.43 -17.39 -44.61
CA ASN A 39 36.34 -16.15 -43.85
C ASN A 39 34.89 -15.64 -43.74
N THR A 40 34.12 -15.73 -44.82
CA THR A 40 32.71 -15.34 -44.84
C THR A 40 31.88 -16.19 -43.88
N PHE A 41 32.04 -17.51 -43.88
CA PHE A 41 31.31 -18.39 -42.96
C PHE A 41 31.72 -18.20 -41.51
N THR A 42 33.02 -18.00 -41.24
CA THR A 42 33.51 -17.70 -39.89
C THR A 42 32.91 -16.40 -39.37
N GLU A 43 32.85 -15.36 -40.22
CA GLU A 43 32.26 -14.07 -39.85
C GLU A 43 30.75 -14.18 -39.60
N ILE A 44 30.02 -14.88 -40.46
CA ILE A 44 28.58 -15.16 -40.25
C ILE A 44 28.36 -15.94 -38.94
N HIS A 45 29.20 -16.94 -38.67
CA HIS A 45 29.10 -17.72 -37.44
C HIS A 45 29.35 -16.84 -36.21
N ARG A 46 30.38 -15.99 -36.24
CA ARG A 46 30.68 -15.02 -35.18
C ARG A 46 29.50 -14.08 -34.93
N GLN A 47 28.95 -13.49 -35.99
CA GLN A 47 27.78 -12.60 -35.91
C GLN A 47 26.56 -13.30 -35.34
N ASN A 48 26.32 -14.57 -35.72
CA ASN A 48 25.22 -15.36 -35.17
C ASN A 48 25.38 -15.63 -33.68
N GLU A 49 26.59 -15.93 -33.21
CA GLU A 49 26.85 -16.13 -31.77
C GLU A 49 26.70 -14.82 -30.98
N GLU A 50 27.14 -13.69 -31.55
CA GLU A 50 26.92 -12.37 -30.96
C GLU A 50 25.44 -12.01 -30.87
N TYR A 51 24.67 -12.30 -31.91
CA TYR A 51 23.24 -12.09 -31.93
C TYR A 51 22.52 -12.95 -30.87
N LYS A 52 22.89 -14.24 -30.75
CA LYS A 52 22.37 -15.13 -29.70
C LYS A 52 22.69 -14.60 -28.30
N ALA A 53 23.93 -14.16 -28.07
CA ALA A 53 24.34 -13.58 -26.79
C ALA A 53 23.61 -12.26 -26.48
N SER A 54 23.30 -11.45 -27.50
CA SER A 54 22.48 -10.25 -27.35
C SER A 54 21.04 -10.61 -26.98
N LEU A 55 20.45 -11.60 -27.65
CA LEU A 55 19.08 -12.05 -27.39
C LEU A 55 18.95 -12.64 -25.97
N ALA A 56 19.94 -13.41 -25.51
CA ALA A 56 20.00 -13.94 -24.15
C ALA A 56 20.05 -12.83 -23.10
N ARG A 57 20.85 -11.78 -23.32
CA ARG A 57 20.89 -10.61 -22.43
C ARG A 57 19.55 -9.88 -22.36
N GLN A 58 18.89 -9.69 -23.50
CA GLN A 58 17.58 -9.06 -23.55
C GLN A 58 16.50 -9.89 -22.82
N ALA A 59 16.56 -11.22 -22.93
CA ALA A 59 15.66 -12.10 -22.18
C ALA A 59 15.87 -11.98 -20.66
N GLU A 60 17.12 -11.88 -20.21
CA GLU A 60 17.43 -11.68 -18.79
C GLU A 60 16.94 -10.31 -18.28
N GLU A 61 17.10 -9.25 -19.07
CA GLU A 61 16.56 -7.93 -18.75
C GLU A 61 15.03 -7.95 -18.61
N LEU A 62 14.34 -8.65 -19.51
CA LEU A 62 12.89 -8.83 -19.43
C LEU A 62 12.46 -9.60 -18.18
N ASN A 63 13.17 -10.68 -17.83
CA ASN A 63 12.94 -11.42 -16.59
C ASN A 63 13.10 -10.51 -15.35
N HIS A 64 14.12 -9.65 -15.34
CA HIS A 64 14.33 -8.70 -14.26
C HIS A 64 13.18 -7.68 -14.16
N VAL A 65 12.70 -7.16 -15.29
CA VAL A 65 11.55 -6.24 -15.34
C VAL A 65 10.27 -6.91 -14.86
N GLU A 66 10.00 -8.14 -15.29
CA GLU A 66 8.84 -8.93 -14.86
C GLU A 66 8.86 -9.12 -13.33
N ARG A 67 9.99 -9.56 -12.78
CA ARG A 67 10.15 -9.72 -11.33
C ARG A 67 9.98 -8.41 -10.57
N SER A 68 10.49 -7.31 -11.12
CA SER A 68 10.27 -5.98 -10.54
C SER A 68 8.80 -5.58 -10.54
N TYR A 69 8.08 -5.90 -11.62
CA TYR A 69 6.65 -5.62 -11.73
C TYR A 69 5.83 -6.45 -10.74
N GLU A 70 6.15 -7.73 -10.56
CA GLU A 70 5.52 -8.60 -9.55
C GLU A 70 5.66 -8.03 -8.13
N ILE A 71 6.86 -7.57 -7.76
CA ILE A 71 7.11 -6.92 -6.47
C ILE A 71 6.27 -5.65 -6.33
N GLN A 72 6.21 -4.81 -7.38
CA GLN A 72 5.37 -3.61 -7.36
C GLN A 72 3.88 -3.95 -7.22
N CYS A 73 3.38 -4.96 -7.92
CA CYS A 73 2.01 -5.44 -7.77
C CYS A 73 1.72 -5.92 -6.35
N ALA A 74 2.65 -6.65 -5.73
CA ALA A 74 2.51 -7.10 -4.34
C ALA A 74 2.45 -5.90 -3.37
N ILE A 75 3.33 -4.91 -3.54
CA ILE A 75 3.31 -3.67 -2.73
C ILE A 75 1.98 -2.92 -2.91
N VAL A 76 1.49 -2.77 -4.15
CA VAL A 76 0.22 -2.10 -4.42
C VAL A 76 -0.96 -2.87 -3.82
N ALA A 77 -0.95 -4.20 -3.88
CA ALA A 77 -1.98 -5.03 -3.25
C ALA A 77 -1.99 -4.86 -1.73
N GLU A 78 -0.81 -4.87 -1.10
CA GLU A 78 -0.67 -4.64 0.35
C GLU A 78 -1.16 -3.25 0.76
N LEU A 79 -0.76 -2.20 0.02
CA LEU A 79 -1.23 -0.83 0.27
C LEU A 79 -2.75 -0.70 0.12
N ARG A 80 -3.36 -1.41 -0.84
CA ARG A 80 -4.83 -1.46 -0.98
C ARG A 80 -5.48 -2.12 0.23
N THR A 81 -4.96 -3.24 0.70
CA THR A 81 -5.45 -3.91 1.92
C THR A 81 -5.34 -3.00 3.14
N GLN A 82 -4.22 -2.30 3.31
CA GLN A 82 -4.04 -1.34 4.40
C GLN A 82 -5.01 -0.15 4.29
N LEU A 83 -5.23 0.37 3.09
CA LEU A 83 -6.22 1.41 2.84
C LEU A 83 -7.64 0.93 3.11
N GLU A 84 -7.98 -0.31 2.79
CA GLU A 84 -9.27 -0.92 3.11
C GLU A 84 -9.43 -1.15 4.61
N PHE A 85 -8.37 -1.59 5.30
CA PHE A 85 -8.37 -1.71 6.75
C PHE A 85 -8.56 -0.35 7.43
N GLU A 86 -7.83 0.68 7.00
CA GLU A 86 -7.99 2.06 7.50
C GLU A 86 -9.34 2.65 7.10
N ARG A 87 -9.85 2.34 5.91
CA ARG A 87 -11.19 2.73 5.49
C ARG A 87 -12.24 2.03 6.35
N ASN A 88 -12.09 0.76 6.69
CA ASN A 88 -12.99 0.01 7.54
C ASN A 88 -12.90 0.45 9.00
N ARG A 89 -11.71 0.85 9.45
CA ARG A 89 -11.48 1.53 10.74
C ARG A 89 -12.15 2.91 10.79
N LYS A 90 -12.20 3.63 9.67
CA LYS A 90 -12.89 4.94 9.54
C LYS A 90 -14.38 4.81 9.22
N SER A 91 -14.83 3.74 8.56
CA SER A 91 -16.23 3.49 8.21
C SER A 91 -16.98 2.76 9.33
N SER A 92 -16.29 2.01 10.21
CA SER A 92 -16.79 1.71 11.57
C SER A 92 -16.90 2.96 12.44
N SER A 93 -16.36 4.10 11.98
CA SER A 93 -16.61 5.43 12.55
C SER A 93 -17.56 6.27 11.68
N GLY A 94 -18.28 5.67 10.72
CA GLY A 94 -18.98 6.42 9.68
C GLY A 94 -20.18 5.74 9.04
N ARG A 95 -21.15 5.28 9.85
CA ARG A 95 -22.60 5.52 9.66
C ARG A 95 -23.46 4.91 10.79
N SER A 96 -23.98 5.80 11.63
CA SER A 96 -25.15 5.69 12.53
C SER A 96 -25.18 4.60 13.60
N ASN A 97 -24.37 4.77 14.64
CA ASN A 97 -24.92 5.26 15.91
C ASN A 97 -24.20 6.60 16.16
N ASP A 98 -24.90 7.64 16.62
CA ASP A 98 -24.25 8.91 16.97
C ASP A 98 -23.12 8.65 17.96
N LYS A 99 -21.87 8.60 17.45
CA LYS A 99 -20.69 8.43 18.29
C LYS A 99 -20.56 9.72 19.07
N ILE A 100 -21.04 9.72 20.32
CA ILE A 100 -21.15 10.90 21.17
C ILE A 100 -19.79 11.59 21.22
N GLN A 101 -19.66 12.74 20.57
CA GLN A 101 -18.40 13.48 20.57
C GLN A 101 -18.39 14.36 21.80
N VAL A 102 -17.29 14.30 22.56
CA VAL A 102 -17.08 15.24 23.66
C VAL A 102 -16.56 16.53 23.05
N ASP A 103 -17.20 17.66 23.30
CA ASP A 103 -16.72 18.96 22.82
C ASP A 103 -15.39 19.38 23.44
N GLU A 104 -14.70 20.33 22.80
CA GLU A 104 -13.46 20.88 23.37
C GLU A 104 -13.76 21.74 24.60
N PHE A 105 -13.00 21.53 25.67
CA PHE A 105 -13.16 22.25 26.92
C PHE A 105 -11.95 23.13 27.21
N HIS A 106 -12.20 24.43 27.30
CA HIS A 106 -11.16 25.44 27.49
C HIS A 106 -10.97 25.88 28.96
N GLY A 107 -11.76 25.35 29.89
CA GLY A 107 -11.73 25.74 31.31
C GLY A 107 -12.81 26.72 31.75
N ASP A 108 -13.88 26.89 30.97
CA ASP A 108 -15.04 27.71 31.37
C ASP A 108 -15.87 26.98 32.42
N ARG A 109 -15.91 27.50 33.65
CA ARG A 109 -16.67 26.90 34.77
C ARG A 109 -18.16 26.74 34.46
N ASN A 110 -18.75 27.64 33.67
CA ASN A 110 -20.17 27.56 33.33
C ASN A 110 -20.48 26.36 32.41
N LYS A 111 -19.50 25.95 31.60
CA LYS A 111 -19.61 24.81 30.68
C LYS A 111 -19.07 23.51 31.26
N TYR A 112 -18.49 23.56 32.47
CA TYR A 112 -17.88 22.40 33.10
C TYR A 112 -18.87 21.26 33.34
N THR A 113 -20.06 21.58 33.87
CA THR A 113 -21.10 20.58 34.14
C THR A 113 -21.57 19.88 32.87
N GLU A 114 -21.75 20.63 31.79
CA GLU A 114 -22.12 20.09 30.48
C GLU A 114 -21.02 19.20 29.90
N PHE A 115 -19.76 19.65 29.97
CA PHE A 115 -18.61 18.88 29.51
C PHE A 115 -18.50 17.54 30.24
N ILE A 116 -18.59 17.51 31.57
CA ILE A 116 -18.51 16.26 32.34
C ILE A 116 -19.69 15.34 32.06
N ALA A 117 -20.90 15.89 31.86
CA ALA A 117 -22.05 15.09 31.45
C ALA A 117 -21.79 14.40 30.10
N ASN A 118 -21.23 15.12 29.12
CA ASN A 118 -20.87 14.57 27.81
C ASN A 118 -19.76 13.52 27.91
N VAL A 119 -18.75 13.73 28.77
CA VAL A 119 -17.69 12.74 29.04
C VAL A 119 -18.28 11.46 29.64
N ARG A 120 -19.13 11.57 30.66
CA ARG A 120 -19.75 10.40 31.30
C ARG A 120 -20.68 9.67 30.34
N LEU A 121 -21.44 10.41 29.54
CA LEU A 121 -22.30 9.83 28.52
C LEU A 121 -21.48 9.10 27.45
N LYS A 122 -20.33 9.65 27.05
CA LYS A 122 -19.37 9.00 26.16
C LYS A 122 -18.84 7.70 26.75
N VAL A 123 -18.34 7.70 27.98
CA VAL A 123 -17.80 6.50 28.63
C VAL A 123 -18.89 5.44 28.84
N ALA A 124 -20.12 5.84 29.17
CA ALA A 124 -21.23 4.92 29.34
C ALA A 124 -21.63 4.22 28.03
N ASN A 125 -21.54 4.91 26.89
CA ASN A 125 -21.87 4.34 25.57
C ASN A 125 -20.67 3.65 24.91
N GLU A 126 -19.45 4.07 25.25
CA GLU A 126 -18.20 3.54 24.74
C GLU A 126 -17.26 3.26 25.92
N PRO A 127 -17.40 2.10 26.61
CA PRO A 127 -16.59 1.75 27.78
C PRO A 127 -15.09 1.70 27.50
N ASP A 128 -14.71 1.46 26.25
CA ASP A 128 -13.31 1.45 25.78
C ASP A 128 -12.75 2.87 25.52
N THR A 129 -13.44 3.92 25.96
CA THR A 129 -12.96 5.30 25.81
C THR A 129 -11.68 5.52 26.61
N ASP A 130 -10.58 5.72 25.89
CA ASP A 130 -9.26 6.01 26.45
C ASP A 130 -9.23 7.40 27.12
N VAL A 131 -8.58 7.48 28.29
CA VAL A 131 -8.29 8.75 28.98
C VAL A 131 -7.54 9.73 28.09
N THR A 132 -6.67 9.23 27.21
CA THR A 132 -5.92 10.03 26.24
C THR A 132 -6.85 10.77 25.28
N TYR A 133 -7.97 10.15 24.88
CA TYR A 133 -8.96 10.81 24.05
C TYR A 133 -9.59 11.99 24.81
N ILE A 134 -10.03 11.80 26.05
CA ILE A 134 -10.63 12.89 26.85
C ILE A 134 -9.61 14.00 27.11
N MET A 135 -8.35 13.65 27.43
CA MET A 135 -7.27 14.62 27.59
C MET A 135 -7.04 15.46 26.33
N SER A 136 -7.16 14.87 25.12
CA SER A 136 -7.01 15.60 23.85
C SER A 136 -8.07 16.69 23.62
N ARG A 137 -9.23 16.57 24.30
CA ARG A 137 -10.34 17.53 24.24
C ARG A 137 -10.17 18.68 25.21
N LEU A 138 -9.21 18.60 26.14
CA LEU A 138 -8.88 19.71 27.02
C LEU A 138 -7.97 20.70 26.30
N LYS A 139 -8.32 21.97 26.33
CA LYS A 139 -7.57 23.08 25.72
C LYS A 139 -7.30 24.16 26.76
N GLY A 140 -6.30 25.00 26.50
CA GLY A 140 -6.01 26.18 27.33
C GLY A 140 -5.85 25.86 28.82
N SER A 141 -6.56 26.59 29.68
CA SER A 141 -6.42 26.45 31.14
C SER A 141 -6.86 25.08 31.66
N ALA A 142 -7.79 24.41 30.98
CA ALA A 142 -8.19 23.05 31.36
C ALA A 142 -7.04 22.05 31.17
N PHE A 143 -6.33 22.14 30.05
CA PHE A 143 -5.16 21.29 29.80
C PHE A 143 -4.02 21.58 30.80
N HIS A 144 -3.83 22.85 31.18
CA HIS A 144 -2.81 23.22 32.17
C HIS A 144 -3.02 22.57 33.55
N GLN A 145 -4.25 22.24 33.95
CA GLN A 145 -4.50 21.51 35.20
C GLN A 145 -3.98 20.06 35.16
N VAL A 146 -3.82 19.51 33.97
CA VAL A 146 -3.44 18.11 33.75
C VAL A 146 -1.93 17.97 33.55
N LEU A 147 -1.25 19.02 33.09
CA LEU A 147 0.20 19.04 32.88
C LEU A 147 1.03 18.54 34.08
N PRO A 148 0.74 18.87 35.35
CA PRO A 148 1.51 18.37 36.51
C PRO A 148 1.50 16.85 36.64
N HIS A 149 0.53 16.17 36.00
CA HIS A 149 0.36 14.73 36.00
C HIS A 149 1.00 14.05 34.77
N ILE A 150 1.67 14.81 33.91
CA ILE A 150 2.42 14.28 32.76
C ILE A 150 3.91 14.42 33.07
N LYS A 151 4.63 13.29 33.19
CA LYS A 151 6.07 13.26 33.44
C LYS A 151 6.76 12.50 32.32
N ASP A 152 7.80 13.09 31.73
CA ASP A 152 8.57 12.50 30.63
C ASP A 152 7.71 12.03 29.43
N GLY A 153 6.62 12.75 29.16
CA GLY A 153 5.66 12.42 28.10
C GLY A 153 4.67 11.29 28.44
N VAL A 154 4.74 10.74 29.65
CA VAL A 154 3.81 9.70 30.14
C VAL A 154 2.83 10.32 31.14
N SER A 155 1.54 10.16 30.89
CA SER A 155 0.49 10.56 31.82
C SER A 155 0.42 9.57 32.99
N SER A 156 0.47 10.06 34.22
CA SER A 156 0.20 9.26 35.42
C SER A 156 -1.29 9.04 35.67
N ILE A 157 -2.16 9.56 34.80
CA ILE A 157 -3.62 9.46 34.91
C ILE A 157 -4.06 8.18 34.22
N THR A 158 -4.52 7.22 35.01
CA THR A 158 -4.79 5.85 34.54
C THR A 158 -6.24 5.62 34.14
N SER A 159 -7.15 6.55 34.44
CA SER A 159 -8.58 6.40 34.15
C SER A 159 -9.26 7.74 33.89
N VAL A 160 -10.42 7.68 33.21
CA VAL A 160 -11.27 8.86 32.99
C VAL A 160 -11.78 9.42 34.32
N GLU A 161 -12.09 8.58 35.31
CA GLU A 161 -12.52 9.04 36.64
C GLU A 161 -11.41 9.81 37.38
N ALA A 162 -10.16 9.37 37.27
CA ALA A 162 -9.03 10.10 37.84
C ALA A 162 -8.86 11.49 37.18
N LEU A 163 -9.08 11.57 35.86
CA LEU A 163 -9.08 12.85 35.13
C LEU A 163 -10.23 13.75 35.58
N ILE A 164 -11.44 13.21 35.74
CA ILE A 164 -12.61 13.97 36.21
C ILE A 164 -12.34 14.53 37.62
N SER A 165 -11.74 13.75 38.52
CA SER A 165 -11.39 14.22 39.87
C SER A 165 -10.45 15.43 39.86
N ILE A 166 -9.45 15.43 38.97
CA ILE A 166 -8.54 16.57 38.79
C ILE A 166 -9.33 17.79 38.32
N LEU A 167 -10.20 17.64 37.33
CA LEU A 167 -10.99 18.75 36.81
C LEU A 167 -12.04 19.26 37.80
N ASP A 168 -12.65 18.38 38.60
CA ASP A 168 -13.61 18.72 39.65
C ASP A 168 -12.93 19.61 40.71
N SER A 169 -11.66 19.31 41.04
CA SER A 169 -10.88 20.11 41.98
C SER A 169 -10.64 21.55 41.49
N ALA A 170 -10.62 21.79 40.17
CA ALA A 170 -10.31 23.08 39.57
C ALA A 170 -11.56 23.88 39.14
N TYR A 171 -12.59 23.19 38.65
CA TYR A 171 -13.72 23.80 37.93
C TYR A 171 -15.10 23.52 38.53
N ALA A 172 -15.26 22.51 39.41
CA ALA A 172 -16.54 22.28 40.07
C ALA A 172 -16.88 23.39 41.06
N ASP A 173 -18.18 23.67 41.20
CA ASP A 173 -18.71 24.63 42.16
C ASP A 173 -18.31 24.26 43.59
N PRO A 174 -17.66 25.17 44.36
CA PRO A 174 -17.33 24.95 45.77
C PRO A 174 -18.52 24.50 46.62
N GLN A 175 -19.76 24.90 46.29
CA GLN A 175 -20.94 24.50 47.07
C GLN A 175 -21.33 23.02 46.92
N LYS A 176 -20.90 22.33 45.85
CA LYS A 176 -21.12 20.88 45.68
C LYS A 176 -20.24 20.02 46.60
N ARG A 177 -19.12 20.55 47.09
CA ARG A 177 -18.18 19.81 47.96
C ARG A 177 -18.69 19.64 49.40
N VAL A 178 -19.70 20.40 49.82
CA VAL A 178 -20.24 20.38 51.19
C VAL A 178 -21.31 19.28 51.37
N ASN A 179 -21.89 18.77 50.28
CA ASN A 179 -23.01 17.82 50.35
C ASN A 179 -22.61 16.36 50.03
N ALA A 180 -21.32 16.05 49.98
CA ALA A 180 -20.78 14.70 49.75
C ALA A 180 -20.05 14.14 50.99
N THR A 181 -20.59 14.43 52.17
CA THR A 181 -20.26 13.78 53.46
C THR A 181 -21.51 13.21 54.08
#